data_AF-A0A1I7T1N2-F1
#
_entry.id   AF-A0A1I7T1N2-F1
#
_cell.length_a   1.000
_cell.length_b   1.000
_cell.length_c   1.000
_cell.angle_alpha   90.00
_cell.angle_beta   90.00
_cell.angle_gamma   90.00
#
_symmetry.space_group_name_H-M   'P 1'
#
loop_
_entity.id
_entity.type
_entity.pdbx_description
1 polymer ?
#
loop_
_entity_poly.entity_id
_entity_poly.type
_entity_poly.pdbx_seq_one_letter_code
_entity_poly.pdbx_strand_id
1 'polypeptide(L)'
;MAAAIVEKVKSELSNAGLSEGAISGILKIAATYKPKEGEKPDLAQAAVLLKKLFEELEVFIKTQSESDQKIYHEIVEKKKAELAELIKK
;
A
#
# COMPACT_ATOMS: atom_id res chain seq x y z
N MET A 1 0.03 -11.24 13.82
CA MET A 1 0.83 -10.12 13.26
C MET A 1 0.15 -9.37 12.11
N ALA A 2 -0.65 -10.01 11.26
CA ALA A 2 -1.25 -9.33 10.10
C ALA A 2 -2.29 -8.24 10.44
N ALA A 3 -3.12 -8.44 11.47
CA ALA A 3 -4.15 -7.48 11.86
C ALA A 3 -3.57 -6.13 12.31
N ALA A 4 -2.45 -6.15 13.06
CA ALA A 4 -1.77 -4.94 13.52
C ALA A 4 -1.16 -4.12 12.36
N ILE A 5 -0.67 -4.79 11.31
CA ILE A 5 -0.16 -4.10 10.11
C ILE A 5 -1.31 -3.47 9.33
N VAL A 6 -2.44 -4.17 9.21
CA VAL A 6 -3.65 -3.66 8.56
C VAL A 6 -4.20 -2.44 9.30
N GLU A 7 -4.30 -2.48 10.64
CA GLU A 7 -4.72 -1.33 11.44
C GLU A 7 -3.75 -0.16 11.33
N LYS A 8 -2.44 -0.41 11.35
CA LYS A 8 -1.44 0.65 11.19
C LYS A 8 -1.56 1.32 9.82
N VAL A 9 -1.66 0.54 8.75
CA VAL A 9 -1.86 1.05 7.40
C VAL A 9 -3.18 1.81 7.30
N LYS A 10 -4.27 1.27 7.87
CA LYS A 10 -5.57 1.96 7.91
C LYS A 10 -5.46 3.33 8.58
N SER A 11 -4.82 3.39 9.76
CA SER A 11 -4.62 4.64 10.51
C SER A 11 -3.72 5.63 9.77
N GLU A 12 -2.67 5.16 9.10
CA GLU A 12 -1.81 6.03 8.28
C GLU A 12 -2.57 6.63 7.10
N LEU A 13 -3.34 5.81 6.37
CA LEU A 13 -4.15 6.29 5.25
C LEU A 13 -5.25 7.25 5.72
N SER A 14 -5.90 6.95 6.84
CA SER A 14 -6.92 7.81 7.44
C SER A 14 -6.33 9.15 7.92
N ASN A 15 -5.16 9.14 8.54
CA ASN A 15 -4.47 10.35 8.98
C ASN A 15 -3.98 11.21 7.80
N ALA A 16 -3.68 10.58 6.67
CA ALA A 16 -3.35 11.30 5.44
C ALA A 16 -4.57 11.97 4.79
N GLY A 17 -5.80 11.63 5.23
CA GLY A 17 -7.04 12.23 4.74
C GLY A 17 -7.72 11.46 3.61
N LEU A 18 -7.34 10.21 3.36
CA LEU A 18 -8.07 9.35 2.42
C LEU A 18 -9.48 9.04 2.93
N SER A 19 -10.43 9.00 2.00
CA SER A 19 -11.80 8.56 2.30
C SER A 19 -11.85 7.09 2.75
N GLU A 20 -12.79 6.75 3.64
CA GLU A 20 -12.95 5.36 4.10
C GLU A 20 -13.20 4.37 2.96
N GLY A 21 -13.87 4.80 1.89
CA GLY A 21 -14.07 4.01 0.68
C GLY A 21 -12.76 3.66 -0.01
N ALA A 22 -11.90 4.67 -0.22
CA ALA A 22 -10.57 4.47 -0.79
C ALA A 22 -9.70 3.58 0.12
N ILE A 23 -9.71 3.82 1.44
CA ILE A 23 -8.99 3.01 2.42
C ILE A 23 -9.43 1.55 2.36
N SER A 24 -10.75 1.29 2.36
CA SER A 24 -11.30 -0.06 2.32
C SER A 24 -10.92 -0.79 1.02
N GLY A 25 -10.95 -0.09 -0.12
CA GLY A 25 -10.48 -0.63 -1.39
C GLY A 25 -8.97 -0.93 -1.39
N ILE A 26 -8.16 -0.01 -0.87
CA ILE A 26 -6.71 -0.19 -0.74
C ILE A 26 -6.39 -1.41 0.13
N LEU A 27 -7.06 -1.58 1.26
CA LEU A 27 -6.86 -2.72 2.16
C LEU A 27 -7.28 -4.05 1.52
N LYS A 28 -8.38 -4.06 0.76
CA LYS A 28 -8.82 -5.26 0.02
C LYS A 28 -7.79 -5.69 -1.01
N ILE A 29 -7.26 -4.74 -1.79
CA ILE A 29 -6.22 -5.02 -2.79
C ILE A 29 -4.93 -5.46 -2.06
N ALA A 30 -4.49 -4.74 -1.02
CA ALA A 30 -3.31 -5.15 -0.25
C ALA A 30 -3.41 -6.56 0.36
N ALA A 31 -4.62 -7.01 0.72
CA ALA A 31 -4.85 -8.36 1.22
C ALA A 31 -4.62 -9.45 0.17
N THR A 32 -4.83 -9.17 -1.14
CA THR A 32 -4.59 -10.15 -2.21
C THR A 32 -3.09 -10.35 -2.48
N TYR A 33 -2.28 -9.34 -2.21
CA TYR A 33 -0.81 -9.36 -2.38
C TYR A 33 -0.05 -9.80 -1.14
N LYS A 34 -0.76 -10.13 -0.06
CA LYS A 34 -0.13 -10.59 1.17
C LYS A 34 0.55 -11.95 0.92
N PRO A 35 1.83 -12.13 1.29
CA PRO A 35 2.50 -13.42 1.17
C PRO A 35 1.77 -14.47 2.00
N LYS A 36 1.75 -15.71 1.49
CA LYS A 36 1.11 -16.84 2.18
C LYS A 36 1.78 -17.07 3.53
N GLU A 37 1.04 -17.63 4.48
CA GLU A 37 1.63 -17.99 5.78
C GLU A 37 2.78 -18.98 5.59
N GLY A 38 3.97 -18.58 6.04
CA GLY A 38 5.21 -19.34 5.85
C GLY A 38 6.10 -18.86 4.71
N GLU A 39 5.60 -18.05 3.77
CA GLU A 39 6.41 -17.40 2.75
C GLU A 39 7.04 -16.11 3.31
N LYS A 40 8.37 -16.09 3.38
CA LYS A 40 9.16 -14.86 3.49
C LYS A 40 9.73 -14.58 2.11
N PRO A 41 9.04 -13.77 1.27
CA PRO A 41 9.62 -13.35 0.02
C PRO A 41 10.92 -12.59 0.31
N ASP A 42 11.96 -12.90 -0.45
CA ASP A 42 13.19 -12.11 -0.45
C ASP A 42 12.91 -10.67 -0.90
N LEU A 43 13.84 -9.74 -0.64
CA LEU A 43 13.66 -8.32 -0.94
C LEU A 43 13.27 -8.07 -2.40
N ALA A 44 13.80 -8.87 -3.34
CA ALA A 44 13.45 -8.77 -4.75
C ALA A 44 12.01 -9.22 -5.02
N GLN A 45 11.60 -10.37 -4.48
CA GLN A 45 10.21 -10.84 -4.57
C GLN A 45 9.22 -9.85 -3.92
N ALA A 46 9.56 -9.32 -2.74
CA ALA A 46 8.76 -8.33 -2.03
C ALA A 46 8.64 -7.03 -2.85
N ALA A 47 9.71 -6.57 -3.48
CA ALA A 47 9.68 -5.39 -4.35
C ALA A 47 8.79 -5.62 -5.59
N VAL A 48 8.84 -6.80 -6.20
CA VAL A 48 7.96 -7.15 -7.33
C VAL A 48 6.49 -7.20 -6.90
N LEU A 49 6.19 -7.80 -5.75
CA LEU A 49 4.83 -7.85 -5.19
C LEU A 49 4.31 -6.45 -4.86
N LEU A 50 5.13 -5.61 -4.22
CA LEU A 50 4.79 -4.23 -3.91
C LEU A 50 4.58 -3.41 -5.18
N LYS A 51 5.40 -3.61 -6.22
CA LYS A 51 5.21 -2.94 -7.51
C LYS A 51 3.84 -3.26 -8.11
N LYS A 52 3.48 -4.54 -8.18
CA LYS A 52 2.17 -4.97 -8.69
C LYS A 52 1.01 -4.43 -7.84
N LEU A 53 1.16 -4.48 -6.52
CA LEU A 53 0.22 -3.88 -5.58
C LEU A 53 0.01 -2.39 -5.90
N PHE A 54 1.09 -1.62 -6.03
CA PHE A 54 0.99 -0.19 -6.35
C PHE A 54 0.36 0.06 -7.71
N GLU A 55 0.67 -0.73 -8.75
CA GLU A 55 0.04 -0.64 -10.07
C GLU A 55 -1.48 -0.86 -10.00
N GLU A 56 -1.94 -1.89 -9.29
CA GLU A 56 -3.38 -2.17 -9.15
C GLU A 56 -4.09 -1.11 -8.29
N LEU A 57 -3.45 -0.66 -7.22
CA LEU A 57 -3.96 0.44 -6.40
C LEU A 57 -4.00 1.76 -7.19
N GLU A 58 -3.08 2.00 -8.13
CA GLU A 58 -3.11 3.17 -9.02
C GLU A 58 -4.30 3.13 -9.99
N VAL A 59 -4.67 1.94 -10.47
CA VAL A 59 -5.89 1.76 -11.28
C VAL A 59 -7.13 2.00 -10.42
N PHE A 60 -7.15 1.47 -9.20
CA PHE A 60 -8.25 1.68 -8.26
C PHE A 60 -8.41 3.15 -7.86
N ILE A 61 -7.32 3.83 -7.50
CA ILE A 61 -7.40 5.21 -7.03
C ILE A 61 -7.88 6.17 -8.12
N LYS A 62 -7.60 5.89 -9.40
CA LYS A 62 -8.13 6.66 -10.54
C LYS A 62 -9.66 6.66 -10.60
N THR A 63 -10.32 5.70 -9.95
CA THR A 63 -11.78 5.66 -9.81
C THR A 63 -12.31 6.46 -8.62
N GLN A 64 -11.42 6.88 -7.72
CA GLN A 64 -11.73 7.69 -6.55
C GLN A 64 -11.62 9.19 -6.88
N SER A 65 -12.00 10.05 -5.94
CA SER A 65 -11.97 11.50 -6.08
C SER A 65 -10.56 12.04 -6.32
N GLU A 66 -10.42 13.19 -7.00
CA GLU A 66 -9.10 13.82 -7.23
C GLU A 66 -8.32 14.09 -5.93
N SER A 67 -9.02 14.42 -4.84
CA SER A 67 -8.42 14.57 -3.51
C SER A 67 -7.79 13.27 -3.01
N ASP A 68 -8.53 12.15 -3.12
CA ASP A 68 -8.03 10.83 -2.73
C ASP A 68 -6.86 10.39 -3.60
N GLN A 69 -6.92 10.66 -4.91
CA GLN A 69 -5.81 10.40 -5.85
C GLN A 69 -4.54 11.12 -5.43
N LYS A 70 -4.63 12.41 -5.13
CA LYS A 70 -3.48 13.22 -4.71
C LYS A 70 -2.87 12.72 -3.41
N ILE A 71 -3.71 12.51 -2.39
CA ILE A 71 -3.28 12.01 -1.07
C ILE A 71 -2.62 10.62 -1.22
N TYR A 72 -3.23 9.73 -1.99
CA TYR A 72 -2.66 8.41 -2.24
C TYR A 72 -1.30 8.49 -2.95
N HIS A 73 -1.15 9.33 -3.97
CA HIS A 73 0.14 9.51 -4.66
C HIS A 73 1.25 9.96 -3.69
N GLU A 74 0.96 10.93 -2.81
CA GLU A 74 1.92 11.40 -1.80
C GLU A 74 2.35 10.27 -0.84
N ILE A 75 1.40 9.43 -0.41
CA ILE A 75 1.67 8.28 0.45
C ILE A 75 2.51 7.22 -0.29
N VAL A 76 2.19 6.93 -1.55
CA VAL A 76 2.91 5.94 -2.35
C VAL A 76 4.34 6.38 -2.60
N GLU A 77 4.57 7.64 -2.94
CA GLU A 77 5.92 8.17 -3.12
C GLU A 77 6.73 8.06 -1.84
N LYS A 78 6.15 8.45 -0.69
CA LYS A 78 6.81 8.31 0.61
C LYS A 78 7.15 6.84 0.91
N LYS A 79 6.21 5.91 0.72
CA LYS A 79 6.44 4.47 0.93
C LYS A 79 7.48 3.89 -0.02
N LYS A 80 7.49 4.31 -1.29
CA LYS A 80 8.51 3.91 -2.27
C LYS A 80 9.90 4.40 -1.84
N ALA A 81 10.00 5.63 -1.34
CA ALA A 81 11.25 6.19 -0.83
C ALA A 81 11.75 5.41 0.41
N GLU A 82 10.89 5.14 1.39
CA GLU A 82 11.23 4.33 2.57
C GLU A 82 11.68 2.91 2.18
N LEU A 83 11.00 2.29 1.20
CA LEU A 83 11.39 0.98 0.69
C LEU A 83 12.76 1.01 0.00
N ALA A 84 13.00 2.05 -0.81
CA ALA A 84 14.27 2.24 -1.50
C ALA A 84 15.43 2.49 -0.51
N GLU A 85 15.19 3.21 0.59
CA GLU A 85 16.16 3.37 1.67
C GLU A 85 16.43 2.06 2.41
N LEU A 86 15.39 1.26 2.66
CA LEU A 86 15.53 -0.08 3.27
C LEU A 86 16.33 -1.05 2.38
N ILE A 87 16.22 -0.94 1.05
CA ILE A 87 16.95 -1.78 0.10
C ILE A 87 18.42 -1.34 -0.03
N LYS A 88 18.73 -0.05 0.21
CA LYS A 88 20.10 0.48 0.14
C LYS A 88 20.95 0.18 1.39
N LYS A 89 20.33 -0.25 2.49
CA LYS A 89 20.97 -0.45 3.79
C LYS A 89 21.34 -1.91 4.01
#